data_AF-A0A948ECA4-F1
#
_entry.id   AF-A0A948ECA4-F1
#
_cell.length_a   1.000
_cell.length_b   1.000
_cell.length_c   1.000
_cell.angle_alpha   90.00
_cell.angle_beta   90.00
_cell.angle_gamma   90.00
#
_symmetry.space_group_name_H-M   'P 1'
#
loop_
_entity.id
_entity.type
_entity.pdbx_description
1 polymer ?
#
loop_
_entity_poly.entity_id
_entity_poly.type
_entity_poly.pdbx_seq_one_letter_code
_entity_poly.pdbx_strand_id
1 'polypeptide(L)'
;MKSFLSLVFMLLVITGCDEKNVGGVQCGDGVLDTGEVCDGVLLGGETCGTLGFYGGALICSTSCELDTSDCEPHGFCGDTVKQDQEECEGAQLGGVSCMTLGYDYGDLACNEECAFDRTGCHTVSTLCGNGTVDTSEGEVCDGDNLNGQTCLSFGYTGGELSCNSYCELDTTACTGSETCGDGLVQTENGEECDGSILTSTCTENGYESTDTVICSPGCTWDLSNCSELLWSGFHALTSITTCAYDSHNRHYCWGSNEYGQVQDATSMIQPMPIKVTGLNLGAGDSIAAASRHSCATQSGSVFCWGRNDAGQLGRGTTGGVSTTPAPIYSSAVTGPVVAVGAGFDFSCILNSAGSVYCWGYNSSGQLGNGTYTDSPFPGQVQFPGGATAATLSVGRRSSCIVDTLGDVYCWGHNDFKNCGVNAPNPVTTPLKVEGLPAMAPSISCGHAHTCAVSQAGDVWCWGTNYQGQLGDDSGFSSDFNPHKVSLPPGTTASAVSGTFYHICALVDSSPATVYCWGQNVDSSLGSATTENPVYLPVQMILPINVIPVEIVVSYNYSCLRDTESHLYCWGLNTNGELGTGNTSNSAVMTRVVDPWYY
;
A
#
# COMPACT_ATOMS: atom_id res chain seq x y z
N MET A 1 48.33 -57.43 -80.63
CA MET A 1 49.03 -58.47 -81.41
C MET A 1 48.06 -59.63 -81.55
N LYS A 2 47.73 -59.99 -82.79
CA LYS A 2 47.25 -61.32 -83.21
C LYS A 2 45.88 -61.75 -82.63
N SER A 3 44.87 -61.95 -83.48
CA SER A 3 44.69 -63.21 -84.24
C SER A 3 43.41 -63.87 -83.69
N PHE A 4 42.49 -64.49 -84.43
CA PHE A 4 42.46 -64.96 -85.81
C PHE A 4 41.01 -65.39 -86.10
N LEU A 5 40.70 -65.41 -87.40
CA LEU A 5 39.91 -66.40 -88.17
C LEU A 5 38.60 -66.99 -87.57
N SER A 6 37.44 -66.84 -88.21
CA SER A 6 37.04 -67.35 -89.56
C SER A 6 36.69 -68.84 -89.56
N LEU A 7 35.49 -69.17 -90.05
CA LEU A 7 35.25 -69.90 -91.32
C LEU A 7 33.73 -70.20 -91.44
N VAL A 8 32.99 -69.71 -92.45
CA VAL A 8 32.87 -70.19 -93.86
C VAL A 8 31.82 -71.31 -94.05
N PHE A 9 30.82 -71.06 -94.90
CA PHE A 9 30.49 -71.84 -96.13
C PHE A 9 29.25 -71.19 -96.82
N MET A 10 29.42 -70.58 -98.01
CA MET A 10 28.92 -71.04 -99.35
C MET A 10 27.38 -71.01 -99.49
N LEU A 11 26.73 -70.45 -100.54
CA LEU A 11 27.00 -70.59 -101.98
C LEU A 11 26.16 -69.57 -102.81
N LEU A 12 26.73 -69.20 -103.96
CA LEU A 12 26.29 -68.47 -105.17
C LEU A 12 24.79 -68.13 -105.48
N VAL A 13 24.56 -66.83 -105.77
CA VAL A 13 24.15 -66.17 -107.05
C VAL A 13 23.13 -66.85 -107.97
N ILE A 14 22.00 -66.17 -108.30
CA ILE A 14 21.58 -65.81 -109.69
C ILE A 14 20.75 -64.50 -109.68
N THR A 15 21.07 -63.61 -110.62
CA THR A 15 20.44 -62.34 -110.99
C THR A 15 19.18 -62.50 -111.85
N GLY A 16 18.24 -61.55 -111.76
CA GLY A 16 17.17 -61.32 -112.75
C GLY A 16 16.45 -60.00 -112.49
N CYS A 17 16.62 -59.02 -113.38
CA CYS A 17 15.97 -57.71 -113.36
C CYS A 17 14.52 -57.81 -113.86
N ASP A 18 13.61 -56.92 -113.42
CA ASP A 18 12.81 -56.14 -114.37
C ASP A 18 12.13 -54.87 -113.83
N GLU A 19 12.12 -53.88 -114.73
CA GLU A 19 11.37 -52.63 -114.97
C GLU A 19 10.57 -51.81 -113.91
N LYS A 20 10.68 -50.48 -114.08
CA LYS A 20 9.94 -49.37 -113.46
C LYS A 20 8.48 -49.28 -113.92
N ASN A 21 7.54 -48.95 -113.00
CA ASN A 21 6.61 -47.81 -113.14
C ASN A 21 5.70 -47.55 -111.93
N VAL A 22 5.77 -46.31 -111.43
CA VAL A 22 4.72 -45.36 -110.96
C VAL A 22 3.71 -45.79 -109.90
N GLY A 23 3.70 -45.03 -108.80
CA GLY A 23 2.50 -44.76 -107.99
C GLY A 23 2.51 -45.43 -106.61
N GLY A 24 3.37 -44.96 -105.70
CA GLY A 24 3.28 -45.31 -104.28
C GLY A 24 3.61 -44.07 -103.47
N VAL A 25 2.62 -43.59 -102.70
CA VAL A 25 2.74 -42.59 -101.64
C VAL A 25 4.03 -42.90 -100.85
N GLN A 26 5.00 -41.98 -100.85
CA GLN A 26 6.29 -42.18 -100.17
C GLN A 26 6.39 -41.20 -99.02
N CYS A 27 6.01 -41.67 -97.84
CA CYS A 27 6.16 -40.90 -96.63
C CYS A 27 7.62 -40.52 -96.35
N GLY A 28 7.86 -39.24 -96.06
CA GLY A 28 9.16 -38.67 -95.74
C GLY A 28 9.89 -38.08 -96.96
N ASP A 29 9.17 -37.70 -98.02
CA ASP A 29 9.77 -37.05 -99.19
C ASP A 29 9.84 -35.52 -99.07
N GLY A 30 9.30 -34.97 -97.97
CA GLY A 30 9.39 -33.57 -97.59
C GLY A 30 8.25 -32.70 -98.14
N VAL A 31 7.20 -33.30 -98.72
CA VAL A 31 6.00 -32.61 -99.19
C VAL A 31 4.76 -33.34 -98.68
N LEU A 32 3.75 -32.60 -98.20
CA LEU A 32 2.49 -33.21 -97.75
C LEU A 32 1.57 -33.48 -98.95
N ASP A 33 1.48 -34.74 -99.39
CA ASP A 33 0.71 -35.14 -100.56
C ASP A 33 -0.79 -35.35 -100.28
N THR A 34 -1.60 -35.40 -101.34
CA THR A 34 -3.06 -35.58 -101.21
C THR A 34 -3.41 -37.00 -100.77
N GLY A 35 -3.62 -37.19 -99.47
CA GLY A 35 -3.91 -38.49 -98.84
C GLY A 35 -3.08 -38.80 -97.60
N GLU A 36 -2.06 -37.98 -97.29
CA GLU A 36 -1.22 -38.09 -96.10
C GLU A 36 -1.71 -37.18 -94.98
N VAL A 37 -1.55 -37.61 -93.72
CA VAL A 37 -1.89 -36.79 -92.54
C VAL A 37 -0.69 -35.94 -92.10
N CYS A 38 0.52 -36.45 -92.29
CA CYS A 38 1.79 -35.75 -92.05
C CYS A 38 2.87 -36.29 -93.01
N ASP A 39 3.97 -35.55 -93.22
CA ASP A 39 5.19 -36.03 -93.91
C ASP A 39 6.44 -35.51 -93.19
N GLY A 40 7.25 -36.40 -92.61
CA GLY A 40 8.49 -36.05 -91.93
C GLY A 40 8.28 -35.03 -90.79
N VAL A 41 8.73 -33.79 -91.00
CA VAL A 41 8.57 -32.67 -90.04
C VAL A 41 7.33 -31.81 -90.32
N LEU A 42 6.62 -32.06 -91.42
CA LEU A 42 5.40 -31.36 -91.81
C LEU A 42 4.18 -32.06 -91.21
N LEU A 43 3.80 -31.65 -90.00
CA LEU A 43 2.74 -32.28 -89.19
C LEU A 43 1.32 -31.73 -89.45
N GLY A 44 1.10 -31.05 -90.58
CA GLY A 44 -0.22 -30.49 -90.91
C GLY A 44 -0.74 -29.37 -89.98
N GLY A 45 0.10 -28.85 -89.08
CA GLY A 45 -0.28 -27.85 -88.07
C GLY A 45 -0.72 -28.45 -86.73
N GLU A 46 -0.73 -29.77 -86.61
CA GLU A 46 -1.02 -30.47 -85.36
C GLU A 46 0.20 -30.49 -84.42
N THR A 47 -0.08 -30.48 -83.13
CA THR A 47 0.85 -30.66 -82.01
C THR A 47 0.22 -31.62 -81.02
N CYS A 48 1.00 -32.17 -80.08
CA CYS A 48 0.42 -32.99 -79.00
C CYS A 48 -0.72 -32.24 -78.27
N GLY A 49 -0.57 -30.92 -78.08
CA GLY A 49 -1.59 -30.05 -77.49
C GLY A 49 -2.89 -29.94 -78.28
N THR A 50 -2.82 -29.85 -79.62
CA THR A 50 -4.05 -29.76 -80.45
C THR A 50 -4.79 -31.09 -80.55
N LEU A 51 -4.09 -32.21 -80.33
CA LEU A 51 -4.66 -33.56 -80.27
C LEU A 51 -5.15 -33.97 -78.87
N GLY A 52 -5.09 -33.07 -77.89
CA GLY A 52 -5.62 -33.29 -76.53
C GLY A 52 -4.64 -33.90 -75.53
N PHE A 53 -3.34 -33.89 -75.82
CA PHE A 53 -2.27 -34.28 -74.88
C PHE A 53 -1.68 -33.04 -74.18
N TYR A 54 -1.09 -33.23 -73.00
CA TYR A 54 -0.64 -32.11 -72.15
C TYR A 54 0.74 -31.56 -72.55
N GLY A 55 1.54 -32.34 -73.29
CA GLY A 55 2.85 -31.96 -73.79
C GLY A 55 3.46 -33.02 -74.71
N GLY A 56 4.78 -32.95 -74.92
CA GLY A 56 5.52 -33.91 -75.72
C GLY A 56 5.75 -33.49 -77.18
N ALA A 57 6.47 -34.34 -77.92
CA ALA A 57 6.85 -34.10 -79.31
C ALA A 57 5.99 -34.95 -80.24
N LEU A 58 5.18 -34.31 -81.07
CA LEU A 58 4.42 -35.00 -82.11
C LEU A 58 5.35 -35.28 -83.28
N ILE A 59 5.40 -36.54 -83.74
CA ILE A 59 6.22 -36.92 -84.90
C ILE A 59 5.35 -37.60 -85.96
N CYS A 60 5.83 -37.60 -87.20
CA CYS A 60 5.18 -38.32 -88.26
C CYS A 60 5.76 -39.74 -88.37
N SER A 61 4.90 -40.76 -88.35
CA SER A 61 5.33 -42.14 -88.56
C SER A 61 5.78 -42.38 -90.00
N THR A 62 6.50 -43.49 -90.22
CA THR A 62 6.89 -43.93 -91.57
C THR A 62 5.71 -44.34 -92.46
N SER A 63 4.50 -44.35 -91.91
CA SER A 63 3.23 -44.65 -92.59
C SER A 63 2.42 -43.39 -92.93
N CYS A 64 2.94 -42.19 -92.64
CA CYS A 64 2.27 -40.90 -92.83
C CYS A 64 1.02 -40.67 -91.97
N GLU A 65 1.02 -41.30 -90.79
CA GLU A 65 0.09 -41.06 -89.70
C GLU A 65 0.80 -40.33 -88.54
N LEU A 66 0.07 -39.45 -87.85
CA LEU A 66 0.57 -38.76 -86.66
C LEU A 66 0.83 -39.77 -85.54
N ASP A 67 2.06 -39.79 -85.04
CA ASP A 67 2.47 -40.66 -83.94
C ASP A 67 2.47 -39.87 -82.64
N THR A 68 1.57 -40.27 -81.75
CA THR A 68 1.38 -39.64 -80.44
C THR A 68 2.14 -40.40 -79.33
N SER A 69 3.02 -41.35 -79.66
CA SER A 69 3.75 -42.14 -78.65
C SER A 69 4.60 -41.27 -77.72
N ASP A 70 5.14 -40.17 -78.26
CA ASP A 70 5.97 -39.20 -77.55
C ASP A 70 5.17 -37.97 -77.08
N CYS A 71 3.83 -38.04 -77.19
CA CYS A 71 2.93 -37.09 -76.57
C CYS A 71 2.63 -37.52 -75.13
N GLU A 72 2.74 -36.58 -74.20
CA GLU A 72 2.58 -36.84 -72.76
C GLU A 72 1.08 -36.92 -72.41
N PRO A 73 0.58 -38.08 -71.97
CA PRO A 73 -0.85 -38.29 -71.72
C PRO A 73 -1.36 -37.67 -70.41
N HIS A 74 -0.47 -37.23 -69.52
CA HIS A 74 -0.78 -36.60 -68.24
C HIS A 74 0.13 -35.38 -67.99
N GLY A 75 -0.34 -34.39 -67.21
CA GLY A 75 0.46 -33.24 -66.79
C GLY A 75 1.53 -33.63 -65.76
N PHE A 76 2.45 -32.71 -65.46
CA PHE A 76 3.52 -32.92 -64.48
C PHE A 76 3.32 -32.01 -63.28
N CYS A 77 3.62 -32.53 -62.09
CA CYS A 77 3.57 -31.75 -60.87
C CYS A 77 4.48 -30.50 -60.95
N GLY A 78 3.93 -29.33 -60.65
CA GLY A 78 4.63 -28.04 -60.78
C GLY A 78 4.31 -27.26 -62.05
N ASP A 79 3.37 -27.74 -62.89
CA ASP A 79 2.98 -27.09 -64.15
C ASP A 79 1.94 -25.97 -64.01
N THR A 80 1.60 -25.59 -62.77
CA THR A 80 0.66 -24.52 -62.39
C THR A 80 -0.83 -24.81 -62.64
N VAL A 81 -1.20 -26.01 -63.08
CA VAL A 81 -2.59 -26.42 -63.31
C VAL A 81 -2.92 -27.68 -62.51
N LYS A 82 -3.67 -27.54 -61.40
CA LYS A 82 -4.11 -28.71 -60.62
C LYS A 82 -5.01 -29.65 -61.42
N GLN A 83 -4.59 -30.90 -61.57
CA GLN A 83 -5.32 -31.94 -62.32
C GLN A 83 -6.09 -32.90 -61.40
N ASP A 84 -7.04 -33.67 -61.95
CA ASP A 84 -7.93 -34.56 -61.17
C ASP A 84 -7.18 -35.68 -60.40
N GLN A 85 -5.91 -35.93 -60.75
CA GLN A 85 -5.06 -36.96 -60.13
C GLN A 85 -4.05 -36.37 -59.13
N GLU A 86 -4.02 -35.06 -58.94
CA GLU A 86 -3.11 -34.34 -58.05
C GLU A 86 -3.83 -33.88 -56.78
N GLU A 87 -3.24 -34.09 -55.60
CA GLU A 87 -3.81 -33.58 -54.35
C GLU A 87 -3.55 -32.06 -54.20
N CYS A 88 -2.42 -31.58 -54.71
CA CYS A 88 -1.98 -30.18 -54.71
C CYS A 88 -1.10 -29.89 -55.95
N GLU A 89 -0.85 -28.61 -56.25
CA GLU A 89 -0.02 -28.19 -57.39
C GLU A 89 0.86 -26.99 -56.99
N GLY A 90 2.15 -27.23 -56.76
CA GLY A 90 3.08 -26.21 -56.26
C GLY A 90 2.58 -25.56 -54.95
N ALA A 91 2.28 -24.26 -54.98
CA ALA A 91 1.70 -23.52 -53.85
C ALA A 91 0.16 -23.60 -53.78
N GLN A 92 -0.50 -24.20 -54.77
CA GLN A 92 -1.95 -24.35 -54.82
C GLN A 92 -2.39 -25.59 -54.04
N LEU A 93 -2.66 -25.40 -52.75
CA LEU A 93 -3.09 -26.46 -51.84
C LEU A 93 -4.62 -26.67 -51.81
N GLY A 94 -5.38 -25.94 -52.63
CA GLY A 94 -6.83 -26.11 -52.74
C GLY A 94 -7.62 -25.77 -51.46
N GLY A 95 -7.07 -24.93 -50.57
CA GLY A 95 -7.68 -24.59 -49.28
C GLY A 95 -7.43 -25.61 -48.16
N VAL A 96 -6.64 -26.65 -48.44
CA VAL A 96 -6.17 -27.62 -47.44
C VAL A 96 -4.95 -27.04 -46.73
N SER A 97 -4.95 -27.11 -45.40
CA SER A 97 -3.86 -26.76 -44.48
C SER A 97 -3.60 -27.91 -43.49
N CYS A 98 -2.50 -27.83 -42.74
CA CYS A 98 -2.20 -28.77 -41.65
C CYS A 98 -3.41 -28.94 -40.70
N MET A 99 -4.09 -27.83 -40.36
CA MET A 99 -5.32 -27.84 -39.54
C MET A 99 -6.47 -28.65 -40.17
N THR A 100 -6.69 -28.50 -41.47
CA THR A 100 -7.76 -29.27 -42.15
C THR A 100 -7.42 -30.76 -42.30
N LEU A 101 -6.14 -31.13 -42.16
CA LEU A 101 -5.66 -32.52 -42.18
C LEU A 101 -5.54 -33.14 -40.78
N GLY A 102 -5.94 -32.41 -39.73
CA GLY A 102 -5.98 -32.90 -38.35
C GLY A 102 -4.71 -32.66 -37.52
N TYR A 103 -3.86 -31.72 -37.93
CA TYR A 103 -2.71 -31.23 -37.16
C TYR A 103 -3.04 -29.88 -36.51
N ASP A 104 -2.32 -29.46 -35.47
CA ASP A 104 -2.68 -28.23 -34.75
C ASP A 104 -2.10 -26.97 -35.42
N TYR A 105 -0.89 -27.05 -35.99
CA TYR A 105 -0.22 -25.94 -36.68
C TYR A 105 0.83 -26.44 -37.70
N GLY A 106 1.51 -25.51 -38.37
CA GLY A 106 2.58 -25.79 -39.34
C GLY A 106 2.23 -25.44 -40.79
N ASP A 107 3.23 -25.56 -41.65
CA ASP A 107 3.14 -25.23 -43.08
C ASP A 107 3.00 -26.50 -43.92
N LEU A 108 1.86 -26.63 -44.60
CA LEU A 108 1.61 -27.72 -45.53
C LEU A 108 2.26 -27.39 -46.87
N ALA A 109 3.04 -28.31 -47.43
CA ALA A 109 3.65 -28.16 -48.74
C ALA A 109 3.13 -29.21 -49.72
N CYS A 110 3.42 -29.03 -51.01
CA CYS A 110 3.20 -30.02 -52.05
C CYS A 110 4.53 -30.65 -52.44
N ASN A 111 4.62 -31.98 -52.44
CA ASN A 111 5.86 -32.67 -52.81
C ASN A 111 6.01 -32.83 -54.34
N GLU A 112 7.13 -33.40 -54.77
CA GLU A 112 7.46 -33.61 -56.19
C GLU A 112 6.51 -34.62 -56.88
N GLU A 113 5.73 -35.39 -56.12
CA GLU A 113 4.71 -36.31 -56.60
C GLU A 113 3.28 -35.75 -56.53
N CYS A 114 3.11 -34.46 -56.25
CA CYS A 114 1.81 -33.77 -56.14
C CYS A 114 0.87 -34.33 -55.07
N ALA A 115 1.47 -34.86 -53.99
CA ALA A 115 0.82 -35.23 -52.75
C ALA A 115 1.11 -34.19 -51.65
N PHE A 116 0.22 -34.11 -50.66
CA PHE A 116 0.43 -33.24 -49.51
C PHE A 116 1.64 -33.70 -48.67
N ASP A 117 2.68 -32.85 -48.60
CA ASP A 117 3.82 -33.01 -47.71
C ASP A 117 3.47 -32.49 -46.32
N ARG A 118 3.35 -33.44 -45.38
CA ARG A 118 2.95 -33.18 -43.98
C ARG A 118 4.14 -33.06 -43.04
N THR A 119 5.37 -33.07 -43.55
CA THR A 119 6.57 -33.02 -42.69
C THR A 119 6.70 -31.70 -41.92
N GLY A 120 6.15 -30.60 -42.46
CA GLY A 120 6.02 -29.31 -41.78
C GLY A 120 4.75 -29.15 -40.95
N CYS A 121 3.90 -30.18 -40.81
CA CYS A 121 2.71 -30.16 -39.98
C CYS A 121 2.99 -30.76 -38.60
N HIS A 122 2.55 -30.07 -37.55
CA HIS A 122 2.89 -30.40 -36.16
C HIS A 122 1.64 -30.50 -35.28
N THR A 123 1.73 -31.31 -34.24
CA THR A 123 0.73 -31.38 -33.16
C THR A 123 1.33 -30.72 -31.92
N VAL A 124 0.52 -30.07 -31.10
CA VAL A 124 0.95 -29.34 -29.87
C VAL A 124 1.82 -30.22 -28.97
N SER A 125 1.62 -31.54 -28.98
CA SER A 125 2.46 -32.49 -28.24
C SER A 125 3.94 -32.59 -28.67
N THR A 126 4.38 -31.91 -29.74
CA THR A 126 5.75 -32.05 -30.28
C THR A 126 6.71 -30.91 -29.92
N LEU A 127 6.23 -29.80 -29.37
CA LEU A 127 7.07 -28.74 -28.81
C LEU A 127 7.25 -28.88 -27.29
N CYS A 128 6.31 -29.53 -26.62
CA CYS A 128 6.34 -29.64 -25.18
C CYS A 128 7.56 -30.39 -24.62
N GLY A 129 8.35 -29.70 -23.81
CA GLY A 129 9.60 -30.17 -23.20
C GLY A 129 10.85 -29.76 -23.97
N ASN A 130 10.78 -28.74 -24.84
CA ASN A 130 11.92 -28.19 -25.57
C ASN A 130 12.75 -27.18 -24.73
N GLY A 131 12.25 -26.79 -23.56
CA GLY A 131 12.90 -25.90 -22.60
C GLY A 131 12.53 -24.41 -22.76
N THR A 132 11.66 -24.06 -23.69
CA THR A 132 11.15 -22.70 -23.96
C THR A 132 9.63 -22.71 -24.06
N VAL A 133 8.96 -21.65 -23.61
CA VAL A 133 7.49 -21.54 -23.70
C VAL A 133 7.13 -20.75 -24.96
N ASP A 134 6.70 -21.44 -26.02
CA ASP A 134 6.45 -20.87 -27.34
C ASP A 134 5.02 -20.29 -27.45
N THR A 135 4.76 -19.21 -26.73
CA THR A 135 3.42 -18.58 -26.60
C THR A 135 2.75 -18.17 -27.92
N SER A 136 3.52 -17.88 -28.97
CA SER A 136 2.99 -17.57 -30.31
C SER A 136 2.42 -18.80 -31.03
N GLU A 137 2.73 -20.00 -30.53
CA GLU A 137 2.36 -21.30 -31.10
C GLU A 137 1.39 -22.07 -30.19
N GLY A 138 0.89 -21.43 -29.12
CA GLY A 138 -0.19 -21.94 -28.28
C GLY A 138 0.24 -22.59 -26.97
N GLU A 139 1.54 -22.64 -26.66
CA GLU A 139 2.03 -23.19 -25.39
C GLU A 139 1.81 -22.24 -24.21
N VAL A 140 1.40 -22.80 -23.07
CA VAL A 140 1.19 -22.06 -21.82
C VAL A 140 2.31 -22.34 -20.80
N CYS A 141 2.93 -23.51 -20.88
CA CYS A 141 4.09 -23.97 -20.11
C CYS A 141 4.93 -24.93 -20.95
N ASP A 142 6.15 -25.27 -20.52
CA ASP A 142 7.01 -26.28 -21.17
C ASP A 142 7.79 -27.05 -20.10
N GLY A 143 7.48 -28.33 -19.90
CA GLY A 143 8.14 -29.16 -18.89
C GLY A 143 8.12 -28.53 -17.49
N ASP A 144 9.30 -28.20 -16.95
CA ASP A 144 9.43 -27.52 -15.65
C ASP A 144 9.26 -25.98 -15.74
N ASN A 145 9.24 -25.42 -16.95
CA ASN A 145 9.06 -24.00 -17.19
C ASN A 145 7.56 -23.65 -17.22
N LEU A 146 7.03 -23.31 -16.05
CA LEU A 146 5.61 -22.96 -15.86
C LEU A 146 5.26 -21.51 -16.25
N ASN A 147 6.15 -20.82 -16.98
CA ASN A 147 5.97 -19.41 -17.39
C ASN A 147 5.64 -18.45 -16.23
N GLY A 148 6.25 -18.70 -15.05
CA GLY A 148 6.03 -17.92 -13.83
C GLY A 148 4.69 -18.16 -13.11
N GLN A 149 3.88 -19.10 -13.58
CA GLN A 149 2.62 -19.48 -12.95
C GLN A 149 2.86 -20.40 -11.74
N THR A 150 1.94 -20.36 -10.77
CA THR A 150 1.96 -21.18 -9.57
C THR A 150 0.54 -21.61 -9.23
N CYS A 151 0.35 -22.56 -8.31
CA CYS A 151 -1.00 -22.87 -7.82
C CYS A 151 -1.73 -21.62 -7.28
N LEU A 152 -1.00 -20.66 -6.68
CA LEU A 152 -1.55 -19.39 -6.21
C LEU A 152 -2.09 -18.52 -7.35
N SER A 153 -1.50 -18.56 -8.55
CA SER A 153 -1.98 -17.78 -9.69
C SER A 153 -3.29 -18.32 -10.30
N PHE A 154 -3.68 -19.54 -9.93
CA PHE A 154 -4.97 -20.16 -10.28
C PHE A 154 -5.94 -20.24 -9.10
N GLY A 155 -5.69 -19.50 -8.01
CA GLY A 155 -6.61 -19.40 -6.87
C GLY A 155 -6.52 -20.53 -5.84
N TYR A 156 -5.43 -21.30 -5.84
CA TYR A 156 -5.19 -22.35 -4.84
C TYR A 156 -4.29 -21.83 -3.72
N THR A 157 -4.50 -22.29 -2.48
CA THR A 157 -3.71 -21.84 -1.30
C THR A 157 -2.34 -22.53 -1.18
N GLY A 158 -2.06 -23.53 -2.01
CA GLY A 158 -0.76 -24.21 -2.07
C GLY A 158 -0.73 -25.37 -3.07
N GLY A 159 0.27 -26.24 -2.93
CA GLY A 159 0.48 -27.40 -3.80
C GLY A 159 1.47 -27.14 -4.93
N GLU A 160 1.63 -28.14 -5.80
CA GLU A 160 2.61 -28.13 -6.88
C GLU A 160 1.89 -28.03 -8.23
N LEU A 161 2.18 -26.97 -8.98
CA LEU A 161 1.68 -26.79 -10.34
C LEU A 161 2.64 -27.52 -11.27
N SER A 162 2.10 -28.22 -12.28
CA SER A 162 2.93 -28.94 -13.25
C SER A 162 2.48 -28.67 -14.67
N CYS A 163 3.36 -28.89 -15.64
CA CYS A 163 3.02 -28.84 -17.06
C CYS A 163 2.78 -30.26 -17.56
N ASN A 164 1.64 -30.51 -18.19
CA ASN A 164 1.34 -31.82 -18.75
C ASN A 164 2.04 -32.03 -20.12
N SER A 165 1.95 -33.24 -20.67
CA SER A 165 2.57 -33.59 -21.96
C SER A 165 1.95 -32.89 -23.19
N TYR A 166 0.92 -32.07 -22.99
CA TYR A 166 0.26 -31.26 -24.00
C TYR A 166 0.52 -29.76 -23.81
N CYS A 167 1.46 -29.40 -22.93
CA CYS A 167 1.82 -28.01 -22.64
C CYS A 167 0.70 -27.15 -22.06
N GLU A 168 -0.20 -27.82 -21.34
CA GLU A 168 -1.22 -27.22 -20.50
C GLU A 168 -0.82 -27.33 -19.02
N LEU A 169 -1.18 -26.31 -18.25
CA LEU A 169 -0.95 -26.30 -16.82
C LEU A 169 -1.92 -27.26 -16.12
N ASP A 170 -1.36 -28.21 -15.38
CA ASP A 170 -2.08 -29.21 -14.60
C ASP A 170 -2.13 -28.80 -13.13
N THR A 171 -3.34 -28.49 -12.67
CA THR A 171 -3.65 -28.03 -11.31
C THR A 171 -4.07 -29.17 -10.37
N THR A 172 -4.04 -30.43 -10.80
CA THR A 172 -4.56 -31.56 -10.00
C THR A 172 -3.78 -31.81 -8.71
N ALA A 173 -2.50 -31.42 -8.66
CA ALA A 173 -1.66 -31.47 -7.47
C ALA A 173 -1.65 -30.16 -6.66
N CYS A 174 -2.40 -29.14 -7.10
CA CYS A 174 -2.65 -27.94 -6.31
C CYS A 174 -3.62 -28.26 -5.17
N THR A 175 -3.38 -27.67 -4.00
CA THR A 175 -4.13 -27.93 -2.78
C THR A 175 -4.96 -26.73 -2.37
N GLY A 176 -6.12 -26.96 -1.77
CA GLY A 176 -6.99 -25.89 -1.28
C GLY A 176 -7.96 -25.32 -2.32
N SER A 177 -8.25 -26.07 -3.40
CA SER A 177 -9.35 -25.76 -4.30
C SER A 177 -10.67 -26.11 -3.63
N GLU A 178 -11.24 -25.16 -2.91
CA GLU A 178 -12.64 -24.74 -3.02
C GLU A 178 -12.64 -23.27 -2.57
N THR A 179 -13.30 -22.39 -3.34
CA THR A 179 -14.15 -21.24 -2.90
C THR A 179 -13.99 -19.89 -3.63
N CYS A 180 -12.86 -19.55 -4.26
CA CYS A 180 -12.72 -18.17 -4.78
C CYS A 180 -13.41 -17.94 -6.14
N GLY A 181 -14.49 -17.15 -6.19
CA GLY A 181 -15.23 -16.83 -7.42
C GLY A 181 -16.48 -17.70 -7.67
N ASP A 182 -16.93 -18.46 -6.67
CA ASP A 182 -18.13 -19.30 -6.71
C ASP A 182 -19.43 -18.55 -6.32
N GLY A 183 -19.30 -17.27 -5.97
CA GLY A 183 -20.40 -16.37 -5.64
C GLY A 183 -20.83 -16.43 -4.17
N LEU A 184 -20.05 -17.07 -3.30
CA LEU A 184 -20.21 -17.09 -1.85
C LEU A 184 -18.90 -16.67 -1.19
N VAL A 185 -18.94 -16.18 0.07
CA VAL A 185 -17.73 -15.84 0.84
C VAL A 185 -17.59 -16.85 1.98
N GLN A 186 -16.53 -17.65 1.96
CA GLN A 186 -16.36 -18.79 2.88
C GLN A 186 -15.32 -18.45 3.96
N THR A 187 -15.74 -17.67 4.94
CA THR A 187 -14.88 -17.13 6.01
C THR A 187 -14.17 -18.20 6.85
N GLU A 188 -14.70 -19.44 6.92
CA GLU A 188 -14.05 -20.55 7.63
C GLU A 188 -12.77 -21.06 6.93
N ASN A 189 -12.63 -20.78 5.63
CA ASN A 189 -11.47 -21.14 4.81
C ASN A 189 -10.52 -19.94 4.56
N GLY A 190 -10.80 -18.78 5.15
CA GLY A 190 -9.93 -17.59 5.07
C GLY A 190 -10.21 -16.64 3.91
N GLU A 191 -11.38 -16.71 3.27
CA GLU A 191 -11.79 -15.73 2.27
C GLU A 191 -12.40 -14.47 2.87
N GLU A 192 -12.00 -13.33 2.31
CA GLU A 192 -12.52 -12.01 2.66
C GLU A 192 -13.54 -11.49 1.62
N CYS A 193 -13.46 -11.98 0.38
CA CYS A 193 -14.29 -11.58 -0.76
C CYS A 193 -14.40 -12.71 -1.78
N ASP A 194 -15.29 -12.56 -2.77
CA ASP A 194 -15.44 -13.47 -3.91
C ASP A 194 -15.43 -12.67 -5.22
N GLY A 195 -14.73 -13.15 -6.26
CA GLY A 195 -14.43 -12.44 -7.51
C GLY A 195 -15.57 -11.69 -8.22
N SER A 196 -16.83 -11.94 -7.90
CA SER A 196 -18.01 -11.24 -8.45
C SER A 196 -18.72 -10.28 -7.47
N ILE A 197 -18.37 -10.29 -6.19
CA ILE A 197 -18.97 -9.48 -5.13
C ILE A 197 -18.11 -8.22 -4.91
N LEU A 198 -18.39 -7.17 -5.68
CA LEU A 198 -17.80 -5.83 -5.52
C LEU A 198 -18.62 -4.95 -4.56
N THR A 199 -19.23 -5.54 -3.52
CA THR A 199 -20.12 -4.78 -2.64
C THR A 199 -19.38 -3.98 -1.59
N SER A 200 -18.07 -4.18 -1.44
CA SER A 200 -17.29 -3.51 -0.42
C SER A 200 -16.57 -2.27 -0.94
N THR A 201 -16.46 -1.28 -0.06
CA THR A 201 -15.77 -0.03 -0.31
C THR A 201 -14.50 0.04 0.51
N CYS A 202 -13.56 0.88 0.12
CA CYS A 202 -12.37 1.20 0.90
C CYS A 202 -12.77 1.66 2.32
N THR A 203 -13.89 2.40 2.46
CA THR A 203 -14.49 2.72 3.77
C THR A 203 -14.98 1.51 4.57
N GLU A 204 -15.55 0.50 3.92
CA GLU A 204 -15.96 -0.76 4.58
C GLU A 204 -14.76 -1.66 4.92
N ASN A 205 -13.57 -1.33 4.42
CA ASN A 205 -12.31 -2.03 4.70
C ASN A 205 -11.32 -1.18 5.54
N GLY A 206 -11.78 -0.08 6.14
CA GLY A 206 -10.96 0.73 7.06
C GLY A 206 -10.01 1.73 6.38
N TYR A 207 -10.39 2.28 5.22
CA TYR A 207 -9.64 3.29 4.49
C TYR A 207 -10.49 4.53 4.17
N GLU A 208 -9.84 5.66 3.91
CA GLU A 208 -10.50 6.96 3.75
C GLU A 208 -11.31 7.10 2.45
N SER A 209 -10.94 6.40 1.37
CA SER A 209 -11.61 6.56 0.09
C SER A 209 -12.95 5.82 0.05
N THR A 210 -13.92 6.36 -0.68
CA THR A 210 -15.20 5.67 -0.96
C THR A 210 -15.11 4.77 -2.19
N ASP A 211 -13.89 4.53 -2.67
CA ASP A 211 -13.65 3.71 -3.85
C ASP A 211 -14.08 2.28 -3.55
N THR A 212 -14.58 1.58 -4.57
CA THR A 212 -14.90 0.16 -4.46
C THR A 212 -13.62 -0.65 -4.41
N VAL A 213 -13.47 -1.52 -3.42
CA VAL A 213 -12.36 -2.47 -3.38
C VAL A 213 -12.62 -3.61 -4.35
N ILE A 214 -11.55 -4.13 -4.94
CA ILE A 214 -11.64 -5.24 -5.89
C ILE A 214 -11.25 -6.50 -5.13
N CYS A 215 -11.91 -7.62 -5.41
CA CYS A 215 -11.48 -8.89 -4.86
C CYS A 215 -10.25 -9.38 -5.62
N SER A 216 -9.15 -9.65 -4.90
CA SER A 216 -7.92 -10.18 -5.48
C SER A 216 -8.12 -11.63 -5.97
N PRO A 217 -7.25 -12.14 -6.86
CA PRO A 217 -7.29 -13.54 -7.28
C PRO A 217 -7.09 -14.56 -6.13
N GLY A 218 -6.62 -14.10 -4.97
CA GLY A 218 -6.48 -14.91 -3.75
C GLY A 218 -7.63 -14.76 -2.75
N CYS A 219 -8.76 -14.16 -3.17
CA CYS A 219 -9.93 -13.90 -2.32
C CYS A 219 -9.67 -13.09 -1.05
N THR A 220 -8.75 -12.12 -1.19
CA THR A 220 -8.52 -11.03 -0.25
C THR A 220 -8.88 -9.71 -0.90
N TRP A 221 -9.24 -8.68 -0.12
CA TRP A 221 -9.51 -7.37 -0.70
C TRP A 221 -8.21 -6.74 -1.26
N ASP A 222 -8.24 -6.31 -2.52
CA ASP A 222 -7.22 -5.46 -3.12
C ASP A 222 -7.48 -4.01 -2.68
N LEU A 223 -6.66 -3.57 -1.72
CA LEU A 223 -6.74 -2.28 -1.06
C LEU A 223 -5.79 -1.24 -1.69
N SER A 224 -5.16 -1.56 -2.82
CA SER A 224 -4.18 -0.68 -3.49
C SER A 224 -4.76 0.67 -3.94
N ASN A 225 -6.07 0.75 -4.14
CA ASN A 225 -6.79 1.98 -4.47
C ASN A 225 -7.32 2.73 -3.23
N CYS A 226 -7.09 2.20 -2.03
CA CYS A 226 -7.60 2.76 -0.80
C CYS A 226 -6.59 3.70 -0.15
N SER A 227 -7.01 4.91 0.19
CA SER A 227 -6.14 5.88 0.88
C SER A 227 -6.04 5.57 2.38
N GLU A 228 -4.84 5.25 2.87
CA GLU A 228 -4.57 5.05 4.29
C GLU A 228 -4.76 6.34 5.11
N LEU A 229 -5.16 6.20 6.37
CA LEU A 229 -5.23 7.31 7.31
C LEU A 229 -3.81 7.75 7.74
N LEU A 230 -3.32 8.85 7.15
CA LEU A 230 -2.00 9.41 7.44
C LEU A 230 -2.08 10.54 8.46
N TRP A 231 -1.48 10.34 9.63
CA TRP A 231 -1.51 11.24 10.77
C TRP A 231 -0.50 12.39 10.66
N SER A 232 -0.92 13.61 11.00
CA SER A 232 -0.05 14.79 11.03
C SER A 232 0.38 15.21 12.43
N GLY A 233 -0.34 14.81 13.48
CA GLY A 233 0.14 14.93 14.85
C GLY A 233 -0.90 14.67 15.93
N PHE A 234 -0.49 14.89 17.18
CA PHE A 234 -1.35 14.77 18.35
C PHE A 234 -1.83 16.14 18.85
N HIS A 235 -2.97 16.12 19.54
CA HIS A 235 -3.52 17.29 20.21
C HIS A 235 -3.45 17.17 21.73
N ALA A 236 -3.95 16.05 22.26
CA ALA A 236 -4.03 15.84 23.70
C ALA A 236 -4.08 14.35 24.03
N LEU A 237 -3.28 13.95 25.02
CA LEU A 237 -3.43 12.69 25.72
C LEU A 237 -3.84 13.01 27.16
N THR A 238 -4.99 12.49 27.55
CA THR A 238 -5.45 12.54 28.95
C THR A 238 -5.26 11.17 29.58
N SER A 239 -5.63 10.98 30.84
CA SER A 239 -5.58 9.66 31.46
C SER A 239 -6.53 8.63 30.82
N ILE A 240 -7.47 9.06 29.97
CA ILE A 240 -8.57 8.21 29.47
C ILE A 240 -9.01 8.49 28.03
N THR A 241 -8.48 9.52 27.36
CA THR A 241 -8.91 10.00 26.03
C THR A 241 -7.69 10.48 25.26
N THR A 242 -7.64 10.14 23.97
CA THR A 242 -6.58 10.51 23.03
C THR A 242 -7.20 11.26 21.85
N CYS A 243 -6.56 12.32 21.39
CA CYS A 243 -6.96 13.04 20.18
C CYS A 243 -5.77 13.33 19.27
N ALA A 244 -5.97 13.14 17.97
CA ALA A 244 -4.98 13.35 16.92
C ALA A 244 -5.63 13.94 15.66
N TYR A 245 -4.82 14.34 14.68
CA TYR A 245 -5.30 14.88 13.41
C TYR A 245 -4.48 14.35 12.24
N ASP A 246 -5.10 14.30 11.07
CA ASP A 246 -4.51 13.77 9.86
C ASP A 246 -3.97 14.84 8.91
N SER A 247 -3.36 14.38 7.81
CA SER A 247 -2.83 15.21 6.71
C SER A 247 -3.84 16.12 6.02
N HIS A 248 -5.13 15.87 6.19
CA HIS A 248 -6.22 16.70 5.69
C HIS A 248 -6.76 17.68 6.75
N ASN A 249 -6.11 17.79 7.92
CA ASN A 249 -6.58 18.53 9.10
C ASN A 249 -7.97 18.08 9.57
N ARG A 250 -8.27 16.78 9.45
CA ARG A 250 -9.43 16.19 10.11
C ARG A 250 -8.98 15.71 11.48
N HIS A 251 -9.81 15.97 12.48
CA HIS A 251 -9.47 15.72 13.88
C HIS A 251 -10.27 14.55 14.40
N TYR A 252 -9.61 13.69 15.15
CA TYR A 252 -10.16 12.46 15.70
C TYR A 252 -9.90 12.41 17.19
N CYS A 253 -10.85 11.89 17.94
CA CYS A 253 -10.71 11.58 19.36
C CYS A 253 -11.23 10.17 19.62
N TRP A 254 -10.68 9.51 20.64
CA TRP A 254 -11.09 8.20 21.08
C TRP A 254 -10.76 7.99 22.56
N GLY A 255 -11.29 6.93 23.14
CA GLY A 255 -11.19 6.60 24.55
C GLY A 255 -12.51 6.77 25.29
N SER A 256 -12.45 7.17 26.55
CA SER A 256 -13.64 7.46 27.36
C SER A 256 -14.46 8.60 26.76
N ASN A 257 -15.78 8.45 26.80
CA ASN A 257 -16.75 9.45 26.32
C ASN A 257 -17.89 9.73 27.32
N GLU A 258 -17.67 9.48 28.61
CA GLU A 258 -18.70 9.63 29.66
C GLU A 258 -19.38 11.02 29.66
N TYR A 259 -18.66 12.09 29.28
CA TYR A 259 -19.19 13.45 29.22
C TYR A 259 -19.29 14.02 27.79
N GLY A 260 -19.21 13.16 26.77
CA GLY A 260 -19.25 13.59 25.37
C GLY A 260 -17.95 14.24 24.87
N GLN A 261 -16.81 14.02 25.56
CA GLN A 261 -15.51 14.59 25.17
C GLN A 261 -15.05 14.17 23.77
N VAL A 262 -15.53 13.03 23.23
CA VAL A 262 -15.15 12.51 21.90
C VAL A 262 -16.09 12.99 20.77
N GLN A 263 -17.20 13.68 21.08
CA GLN A 263 -18.15 14.27 20.10
C GLN A 263 -18.77 13.31 19.07
N ASP A 264 -19.16 12.11 19.48
CA ASP A 264 -19.81 11.11 18.62
C ASP A 264 -21.34 10.96 18.88
N ALA A 265 -21.92 11.87 19.67
CA ALA A 265 -23.31 11.83 20.19
C ALA A 265 -23.66 10.64 21.13
N THR A 266 -22.71 9.76 21.43
CA THR A 266 -22.86 8.67 22.39
C THR A 266 -22.33 9.07 23.78
N SER A 267 -22.50 8.19 24.77
CA SER A 267 -21.82 8.28 26.07
C SER A 267 -21.04 7.01 26.37
N MET A 268 -20.64 6.29 25.32
CA MET A 268 -19.98 5.00 25.37
C MET A 268 -18.49 5.17 25.10
N ILE A 269 -17.66 4.30 25.67
CA ILE A 269 -16.24 4.20 25.32
C ILE A 269 -16.09 4.02 23.81
N GLN A 270 -15.15 4.76 23.22
CA GLN A 270 -14.80 4.69 21.81
C GLN A 270 -13.41 4.10 21.64
N PRO A 271 -13.27 2.79 21.37
CA PRO A 271 -11.97 2.13 21.30
C PRO A 271 -11.23 2.35 19.97
N MET A 272 -11.75 3.22 19.09
CA MET A 272 -11.18 3.57 17.79
C MET A 272 -11.30 5.06 17.54
N PRO A 273 -10.42 5.66 16.71
CA PRO A 273 -10.50 7.05 16.33
C PRO A 273 -11.86 7.43 15.75
N ILE A 274 -12.57 8.38 16.36
CA ILE A 274 -13.80 8.95 15.81
C ILE A 274 -13.57 10.39 15.40
N LYS A 275 -13.98 10.70 14.18
CA LYS A 275 -13.90 12.06 13.65
C LYS A 275 -14.76 13.01 14.49
N VAL A 276 -14.14 14.07 14.99
CA VAL A 276 -14.82 15.17 15.68
C VAL A 276 -15.66 15.93 14.67
N THR A 277 -16.97 16.05 14.93
CA THR A 277 -17.93 16.71 14.02
C THR A 277 -18.52 17.98 14.64
N GLY A 278 -18.97 18.93 13.81
CA GLY A 278 -19.54 20.20 14.30
C GLY A 278 -18.53 21.32 14.50
N LEU A 279 -17.24 21.09 14.19
CA LEU A 279 -16.20 22.10 14.03
C LEU A 279 -15.53 21.93 12.66
N ASN A 280 -15.26 23.04 11.97
CA ASN A 280 -14.47 23.04 10.73
C ASN A 280 -13.07 23.54 11.08
N LEU A 281 -12.27 22.65 11.61
CA LEU A 281 -10.90 22.91 12.01
C LEU A 281 -10.00 22.86 10.77
N GLY A 282 -9.09 23.83 10.64
CA GLY A 282 -8.14 23.93 9.53
C GLY A 282 -6.70 23.81 10.01
N ALA A 283 -5.76 23.97 9.07
CA ALA A 283 -4.33 23.99 9.40
C ALA A 283 -4.02 25.09 10.43
N GLY A 284 -3.38 24.69 11.54
CA GLY A 284 -3.02 25.58 12.64
C GLY A 284 -4.09 25.72 13.74
N ASP A 285 -5.24 25.06 13.58
CA ASP A 285 -6.18 24.88 14.69
C ASP A 285 -5.68 23.79 15.66
N SER A 286 -6.06 23.91 16.93
CA SER A 286 -5.61 23.05 18.02
C SER A 286 -6.79 22.53 18.82
N ILE A 287 -6.70 21.30 19.31
CA ILE A 287 -7.63 20.74 20.31
C ILE A 287 -6.86 20.52 21.60
N ALA A 288 -7.48 20.82 22.73
CA ALA A 288 -7.07 20.32 24.04
C ALA A 288 -8.22 19.52 24.64
N ALA A 289 -8.02 18.21 24.74
CA ALA A 289 -8.90 17.33 25.48
C ALA A 289 -8.42 17.21 26.93
N ALA A 290 -9.36 17.24 27.88
CA ALA A 290 -9.16 16.88 29.27
C ALA A 290 -10.11 15.72 29.64
N SER A 291 -9.94 15.16 30.84
CA SER A 291 -10.74 14.00 31.31
C SER A 291 -12.26 14.25 31.39
N ARG A 292 -12.71 15.52 31.30
CA ARG A 292 -14.12 15.90 31.55
C ARG A 292 -14.71 16.87 30.53
N HIS A 293 -13.87 17.60 29.81
CA HIS A 293 -14.26 18.57 28.81
C HIS A 293 -13.15 18.67 27.77
N SER A 294 -13.48 19.27 26.63
CA SER A 294 -12.53 19.53 25.57
C SER A 294 -12.77 20.93 25.02
N CYS A 295 -11.71 21.53 24.51
CA CYS A 295 -11.76 22.81 23.85
C CYS A 295 -10.95 22.76 22.55
N ALA A 296 -11.37 23.54 21.57
CA ALA A 296 -10.68 23.65 20.30
C ALA A 296 -10.58 25.11 19.87
N THR A 297 -9.50 25.47 19.19
CA THR A 297 -9.43 26.71 18.42
C THR A 297 -9.99 26.47 17.04
N GLN A 298 -10.77 27.41 16.50
CA GLN A 298 -11.23 27.38 15.13
C GLN A 298 -11.06 28.78 14.54
N SER A 299 -10.12 28.94 13.61
CA SER A 299 -9.80 30.23 12.98
C SER A 299 -9.56 31.35 14.02
N GLY A 300 -8.86 31.02 15.11
CA GLY A 300 -8.55 31.94 16.21
C GLY A 300 -9.68 32.18 17.22
N SER A 301 -10.87 31.61 17.03
CA SER A 301 -11.94 31.56 18.04
C SER A 301 -11.86 30.28 18.88
N VAL A 302 -12.50 30.23 20.05
CA VAL A 302 -12.42 29.06 20.95
C VAL A 302 -13.80 28.50 21.22
N PHE A 303 -13.91 27.18 21.10
CA PHE A 303 -15.12 26.40 21.33
C PHE A 303 -14.83 25.34 22.39
N CYS A 304 -15.71 25.20 23.38
CA CYS A 304 -15.58 24.19 24.42
C CYS A 304 -16.86 23.38 24.60
N TRP A 305 -16.72 22.11 24.98
CA TRP A 305 -17.80 21.16 25.23
C TRP A 305 -17.39 20.14 26.32
N GLY A 306 -18.37 19.39 26.82
CA GLY A 306 -18.25 18.43 27.91
C GLY A 306 -18.88 18.94 29.20
N ARG A 307 -18.33 18.52 30.34
CA ARG A 307 -18.79 18.86 31.69
C ARG A 307 -18.55 20.34 32.01
N ASN A 308 -19.43 20.96 32.79
CA ASN A 308 -19.38 22.40 33.11
C ASN A 308 -19.59 22.74 34.60
N ASP A 309 -19.37 21.81 35.52
CA ASP A 309 -19.68 21.99 36.94
C ASP A 309 -19.03 23.24 37.57
N ALA A 310 -17.81 23.57 37.17
CA ALA A 310 -17.06 24.73 37.65
C ALA A 310 -16.98 25.88 36.63
N GLY A 311 -17.72 25.77 35.52
CA GLY A 311 -17.67 26.76 34.44
C GLY A 311 -16.51 26.58 33.48
N GLN A 312 -15.87 25.40 33.41
CA GLN A 312 -14.73 25.10 32.54
C GLN A 312 -15.00 25.25 31.04
N LEU A 313 -16.27 25.39 30.63
CA LEU A 313 -16.63 25.74 29.25
C LEU A 313 -16.51 27.24 28.95
N GLY A 314 -16.37 28.11 29.97
CA GLY A 314 -16.06 29.53 29.78
C GLY A 314 -17.21 30.37 29.22
N ARG A 315 -18.46 29.94 29.43
CA ARG A 315 -19.67 30.52 28.82
C ARG A 315 -20.48 31.41 29.77
N GLY A 316 -19.94 31.73 30.94
CA GLY A 316 -20.66 32.50 31.97
C GLY A 316 -21.70 31.70 32.74
N THR A 317 -21.73 30.37 32.59
CA THR A 317 -22.64 29.45 33.27
C THR A 317 -21.86 28.35 33.98
N THR A 318 -22.47 27.75 35.01
CA THR A 318 -21.96 26.56 35.71
C THR A 318 -23.02 25.46 35.73
N GLY A 319 -22.58 24.21 35.90
CA GLY A 319 -23.42 23.02 35.97
C GLY A 319 -23.76 22.41 34.60
N GLY A 320 -23.96 21.09 34.61
CA GLY A 320 -24.44 20.31 33.46
C GLY A 320 -23.33 19.81 32.54
N VAL A 321 -23.75 19.18 31.44
CA VAL A 321 -22.89 18.66 30.37
C VAL A 321 -23.41 19.21 29.04
N SER A 322 -22.51 19.71 28.19
CA SER A 322 -22.80 20.19 26.84
C SER A 322 -22.01 19.36 25.85
N THR A 323 -22.63 18.39 25.17
CA THR A 323 -21.93 17.50 24.22
C THR A 323 -21.65 18.14 22.86
N THR A 324 -22.14 19.35 22.63
CA THR A 324 -21.91 20.12 21.39
C THR A 324 -20.90 21.24 21.62
N PRO A 325 -19.93 21.43 20.69
CA PRO A 325 -18.99 22.53 20.77
C PRO A 325 -19.72 23.87 20.63
N ALA A 326 -19.43 24.78 21.55
CA ALA A 326 -20.02 26.11 21.57
C ALA A 326 -18.95 27.15 21.94
N PRO A 327 -19.06 28.37 21.39
CA PRO A 327 -18.07 29.40 21.63
C PRO A 327 -18.03 29.82 23.09
N ILE A 328 -16.83 30.11 23.59
CA ILE A 328 -16.63 30.70 24.92
C ILE A 328 -17.10 32.16 24.95
N TYR A 329 -17.19 32.74 26.14
CA TYR A 329 -17.45 34.17 26.34
C TYR A 329 -16.22 35.00 25.94
N SER A 330 -16.14 35.39 24.67
CA SER A 330 -14.94 35.94 24.05
C SER A 330 -14.67 37.43 24.31
N SER A 331 -15.60 38.18 24.91
CA SER A 331 -15.42 39.63 25.08
C SER A 331 -14.26 40.01 26.02
N ALA A 332 -13.76 39.06 26.81
CA ALA A 332 -12.58 39.23 27.66
C ALA A 332 -11.26 38.86 26.95
N VAL A 333 -11.32 38.16 25.81
CA VAL A 333 -10.16 37.66 25.07
C VAL A 333 -9.86 38.61 23.92
N THR A 334 -8.62 39.10 23.85
CA THR A 334 -8.20 40.00 22.76
C THR A 334 -7.36 39.25 21.74
N GLY A 335 -7.62 39.46 20.44
CA GLY A 335 -6.83 38.85 19.36
C GLY A 335 -7.11 37.35 19.13
N PRO A 336 -6.53 36.77 18.07
CA PRO A 336 -6.75 35.37 17.72
C PRO A 336 -6.01 34.44 18.69
N VAL A 337 -6.67 33.34 19.04
CA VAL A 337 -6.12 32.28 19.89
C VAL A 337 -5.28 31.32 19.05
N VAL A 338 -4.09 30.97 19.55
CA VAL A 338 -3.12 30.11 18.85
C VAL A 338 -2.84 28.80 19.59
N ALA A 339 -3.19 28.72 20.87
CA ALA A 339 -3.15 27.47 21.60
C ALA A 339 -4.25 27.44 22.67
N VAL A 340 -4.75 26.23 22.93
CA VAL A 340 -5.67 25.92 24.01
C VAL A 340 -5.08 24.80 24.87
N GLY A 341 -5.36 24.84 26.17
CA GLY A 341 -5.00 23.79 27.12
C GLY A 341 -6.16 23.54 28.08
N ALA A 342 -6.40 22.27 28.39
CA ALA A 342 -7.49 21.84 29.25
C ALA A 342 -6.92 21.03 30.42
N GLY A 343 -7.15 21.51 31.64
CA GLY A 343 -6.88 20.78 32.87
C GLY A 343 -8.09 19.98 33.33
N PHE A 344 -8.08 19.46 34.57
CA PHE A 344 -9.13 18.54 35.01
C PHE A 344 -10.55 19.13 35.05
N ASP A 345 -10.68 20.37 35.52
CA ASP A 345 -11.95 21.11 35.59
C ASP A 345 -11.71 22.62 35.29
N PHE A 346 -10.68 22.95 34.50
CA PHE A 346 -10.35 24.32 34.10
C PHE A 346 -9.73 24.35 32.71
N SER A 347 -9.69 25.52 32.09
CA SER A 347 -9.15 25.72 30.75
C SER A 347 -8.30 26.97 30.72
N CYS A 348 -7.26 26.95 29.87
CA CYS A 348 -6.48 28.13 29.55
C CYS A 348 -6.26 28.23 28.04
N ILE A 349 -6.01 29.45 27.57
CA ILE A 349 -5.70 29.75 26.16
C ILE A 349 -4.55 30.71 26.08
N LEU A 350 -3.84 30.66 24.94
CA LEU A 350 -2.78 31.58 24.55
C LEU A 350 -3.20 32.26 23.25
N ASN A 351 -3.18 33.60 23.23
CA ASN A 351 -3.40 34.36 22.01
C ASN A 351 -2.08 34.63 21.25
N SER A 352 -2.20 35.10 20.01
CA SER A 352 -1.05 35.43 19.16
C SER A 352 -0.19 36.59 19.68
N ALA A 353 -0.66 37.32 20.69
CA ALA A 353 0.08 38.40 21.35
C ALA A 353 0.83 37.93 22.61
N GLY A 354 0.81 36.63 22.92
CA GLY A 354 1.47 36.07 24.09
C GLY A 354 0.71 36.25 25.41
N SER A 355 -0.55 36.67 25.37
CA SER A 355 -1.41 36.78 26.56
C SER A 355 -2.11 35.46 26.85
N VAL A 356 -2.16 35.11 28.13
CA VAL A 356 -2.82 33.90 28.62
C VAL A 356 -4.12 34.26 29.34
N TYR A 357 -5.16 33.47 29.11
CA TYR A 357 -6.44 33.59 29.81
C TYR A 357 -6.84 32.24 30.37
N CYS A 358 -7.34 32.19 31.60
CA CYS A 358 -7.78 30.95 32.25
C CYS A 358 -9.18 31.11 32.87
N TRP A 359 -9.93 30.01 32.94
CA TRP A 359 -11.25 29.95 33.58
C TRP A 359 -11.60 28.52 34.04
N GLY A 360 -12.67 28.39 34.82
CA GLY A 360 -13.16 27.15 35.42
C GLY A 360 -12.85 27.07 36.91
N TYR A 361 -12.55 25.86 37.37
CA TYR A 361 -12.23 25.55 38.77
C TYR A 361 -10.92 26.21 39.23
N ASN A 362 -10.88 26.72 40.47
CA ASN A 362 -9.75 27.52 40.98
C ASN A 362 -9.37 27.24 42.45
N SER A 363 -9.84 26.15 43.07
CA SER A 363 -9.49 25.89 44.49
C SER A 363 -7.99 25.71 44.75
N SER A 364 -7.20 25.44 43.71
CA SER A 364 -5.75 25.28 43.75
C SER A 364 -5.05 26.45 43.05
N GLY A 365 -5.70 27.60 42.85
CA GLY A 365 -5.08 28.78 42.24
C GLY A 365 -4.73 28.64 40.76
N GLN A 366 -5.22 27.59 40.08
CA GLN A 366 -4.85 27.27 38.70
C GLN A 366 -5.30 28.30 37.65
N LEU A 367 -6.15 29.26 38.03
CA LEU A 367 -6.48 30.40 37.16
C LEU A 367 -5.43 31.52 37.19
N GLY A 368 -4.47 31.49 38.12
CA GLY A 368 -3.34 32.43 38.13
C GLY A 368 -3.69 33.89 38.44
N ASN A 369 -4.89 34.14 38.97
CA ASN A 369 -5.44 35.48 39.19
C ASN A 369 -5.32 35.97 40.65
N GLY A 370 -4.56 35.27 41.49
CA GLY A 370 -4.38 35.60 42.90
C GLY A 370 -5.55 35.21 43.82
N THR A 371 -6.56 34.51 43.29
CA THR A 371 -7.75 34.09 44.05
C THR A 371 -7.87 32.57 44.11
N TYR A 372 -8.87 32.10 44.87
CA TYR A 372 -9.29 30.69 44.96
C TYR A 372 -10.67 30.44 44.37
N THR A 373 -11.25 31.46 43.74
CA THR A 373 -12.65 31.45 43.31
C THR A 373 -12.74 30.97 41.87
N ASP A 374 -13.60 29.98 41.64
CA ASP A 374 -13.93 29.49 40.31
C ASP A 374 -14.48 30.64 39.45
N SER A 375 -14.20 30.62 38.15
CA SER A 375 -14.67 31.63 37.22
C SER A 375 -15.27 30.98 35.98
N PRO A 376 -16.57 31.14 35.68
CA PRO A 376 -17.13 30.66 34.42
C PRO A 376 -16.79 31.57 33.22
N PHE A 377 -15.93 32.58 33.42
CA PHE A 377 -15.49 33.53 32.40
C PHE A 377 -13.97 33.49 32.23
N PRO A 378 -13.46 33.55 30.97
CA PRO A 378 -12.04 33.77 30.70
C PRO A 378 -11.50 35.01 31.40
N GLY A 379 -10.47 34.84 32.23
CA GLY A 379 -9.77 35.93 32.92
C GLY A 379 -8.30 35.97 32.50
N GLN A 380 -7.78 37.17 32.20
CA GLN A 380 -6.38 37.33 31.81
C GLN A 380 -5.44 37.08 33.00
N VAL A 381 -4.44 36.22 32.78
CA VAL A 381 -3.37 35.95 33.73
C VAL A 381 -2.32 37.05 33.63
N GLN A 382 -1.89 37.58 34.78
CA GLN A 382 -0.89 38.65 34.84
C GLN A 382 0.48 38.07 35.20
N PHE A 383 1.47 38.29 34.34
CA PHE A 383 2.83 37.81 34.55
C PHE A 383 3.74 38.89 35.15
N PRO A 384 4.63 38.54 36.09
CA PRO A 384 5.63 39.46 36.61
C PRO A 384 6.45 40.09 35.48
N GLY A 385 6.66 41.41 35.55
CA GLY A 385 7.43 42.14 34.53
C GLY A 385 6.76 42.24 33.15
N GLY A 386 5.53 41.76 32.99
CA GLY A 386 4.81 41.78 31.71
C GLY A 386 5.32 40.76 30.70
N ALA A 387 5.84 39.63 31.17
CA ALA A 387 6.32 38.54 30.29
C ALA A 387 5.24 38.08 29.30
N THR A 388 5.68 37.79 28.07
CA THR A 388 4.82 37.34 26.96
C THR A 388 5.07 35.88 26.67
N ALA A 389 4.04 35.05 26.78
CA ALA A 389 4.14 33.61 26.56
C ALA A 389 4.41 33.29 25.08
N ALA A 390 5.39 32.41 24.83
CA ALA A 390 5.62 31.78 23.54
C ALA A 390 4.89 30.45 23.42
N THR A 391 4.71 29.73 24.53
CA THR A 391 3.94 28.49 24.61
C THR A 391 3.21 28.38 25.94
N LEU A 392 2.16 27.56 25.97
CA LEU A 392 1.32 27.28 27.14
C LEU A 392 1.21 25.77 27.32
N SER A 393 1.44 25.29 28.54
CA SER A 393 1.25 23.89 28.92
C SER A 393 0.38 23.82 30.16
N VAL A 394 -0.74 23.09 30.04
CA VAL A 394 -1.76 22.99 31.09
C VAL A 394 -1.76 21.57 31.63
N GLY A 395 -1.38 21.43 32.89
CA GLY A 395 -1.44 20.17 33.61
C GLY A 395 -2.79 19.95 34.28
N ARG A 396 -2.86 18.94 35.16
CA ARG A 396 -4.13 18.53 35.77
C ARG A 396 -4.76 19.65 36.63
N ARG A 397 -3.95 20.37 37.42
CA ARG A 397 -4.34 21.46 38.33
C ARG A 397 -3.29 22.58 38.42
N SER A 398 -2.38 22.62 37.46
CA SER A 398 -1.32 23.62 37.36
C SER A 398 -1.14 23.98 35.90
N SER A 399 -0.54 25.13 35.65
CA SER A 399 -0.18 25.56 34.30
C SER A 399 1.21 26.17 34.31
N CYS A 400 1.89 26.06 33.18
CA CYS A 400 3.19 26.68 32.96
C CYS A 400 3.24 27.30 31.57
N ILE A 401 4.09 28.31 31.42
CA ILE A 401 4.47 28.88 30.13
C ILE A 401 5.99 28.87 29.98
N VAL A 402 6.46 28.88 28.73
CA VAL A 402 7.77 29.44 28.39
C VAL A 402 7.50 30.77 27.69
N ASP A 403 8.15 31.83 28.15
CA ASP A 403 8.02 33.15 27.55
C ASP A 403 8.91 33.30 26.30
N THR A 404 8.79 34.44 25.61
CA THR A 404 9.59 34.73 24.39
C THR A 404 11.08 34.90 24.63
N LEU A 405 11.52 35.00 25.89
CA LEU A 405 12.93 35.07 26.29
C LEU A 405 13.48 33.71 26.75
N GLY A 406 12.62 32.69 26.84
CA GLY A 406 12.97 31.35 27.32
C GLY A 406 12.84 31.19 28.83
N ASP A 407 12.25 32.15 29.55
CA ASP A 407 11.97 32.04 30.98
C ASP A 407 10.70 31.21 31.22
N VAL A 408 10.69 30.40 32.29
CA VAL A 408 9.54 29.55 32.65
C VAL A 408 8.77 30.17 33.81
N TYR A 409 7.45 30.22 33.68
CA TYR A 409 6.55 30.64 34.76
C TYR A 409 5.50 29.57 35.00
N CYS A 410 5.26 29.21 36.26
CA CYS A 410 4.27 28.20 36.64
C CYS A 410 3.36 28.69 37.77
N TRP A 411 2.13 28.17 37.81
CA TRP A 411 1.15 28.44 38.87
C TRP A 411 0.15 27.29 39.03
N GLY A 412 -0.63 27.36 40.10
CA GLY A 412 -1.66 26.41 40.49
C GLY A 412 -1.22 25.51 41.64
N HIS A 413 -1.62 24.24 41.57
CA HIS A 413 -1.30 23.23 42.56
C HIS A 413 0.22 23.02 42.69
N ASN A 414 0.74 23.02 43.92
CA ASN A 414 2.17 22.91 44.22
C ASN A 414 2.51 21.97 45.38
N ASP A 415 1.60 21.06 45.80
CA ASP A 415 1.91 20.09 46.87
C ASP A 415 3.09 19.19 46.52
N PHE A 416 3.24 18.88 45.23
CA PHE A 416 4.33 18.06 44.70
C PHE A 416 5.50 18.88 44.16
N LYS A 417 5.56 20.19 44.46
CA LYS A 417 6.62 21.09 43.98
C LYS A 417 6.68 21.26 42.46
N ASN A 418 5.62 20.87 41.74
CA ASN A 418 5.53 20.86 40.28
C ASN A 418 5.48 22.27 39.64
N CYS A 419 5.29 23.33 40.43
CA CYS A 419 5.46 24.70 39.94
C CYS A 419 6.95 25.13 39.90
N GLY A 420 7.88 24.35 40.45
CA GLY A 420 9.32 24.65 40.36
C GLY A 420 9.74 25.86 41.21
N VAL A 421 8.95 26.21 42.23
CA VAL A 421 9.16 27.40 43.04
C VAL A 421 9.04 27.09 44.52
N ASN A 422 9.86 27.76 45.33
CA ASN A 422 9.79 27.70 46.78
C ASN A 422 8.69 28.62 47.31
N ALA A 423 7.44 28.22 47.08
CA ALA A 423 6.24 28.94 47.51
C ALA A 423 5.25 27.99 48.21
N PRO A 424 4.38 28.52 49.10
CA PRO A 424 3.28 27.75 49.68
C PRO A 424 2.38 27.14 48.59
N ASN A 425 1.74 26.02 48.91
CA ASN A 425 0.65 25.49 48.07
C ASN A 425 -0.68 26.16 48.45
N PRO A 426 -1.49 26.60 47.47
CA PRO A 426 -1.19 26.72 46.05
C PRO A 426 -0.45 28.00 45.66
N VAL A 427 0.12 27.99 44.46
CA VAL A 427 0.71 29.16 43.81
C VAL A 427 -0.39 29.86 43.01
N THR A 428 -1.00 30.91 43.57
CA THR A 428 -2.20 31.54 42.99
C THR A 428 -1.94 32.56 41.88
N THR A 429 -0.66 32.92 41.65
CA THR A 429 -0.20 33.82 40.58
C THR A 429 1.06 33.24 39.94
N PRO A 430 1.32 33.46 38.63
CA PRO A 430 2.54 32.98 37.99
C PRO A 430 3.81 33.42 38.71
N LEU A 431 4.67 32.45 39.01
CA LEU A 431 6.01 32.68 39.56
C LEU A 431 7.05 32.12 38.60
N LYS A 432 8.17 32.84 38.45
CA LYS A 432 9.31 32.42 37.63
C LYS A 432 10.01 31.23 38.28
N VAL A 433 10.34 30.22 37.49
CA VAL A 433 11.18 29.09 37.89
C VAL A 433 12.64 29.50 37.71
N GLU A 434 13.39 29.53 38.82
CA GLU A 434 14.79 29.96 38.82
C GLU A 434 15.75 28.79 38.57
N GLY A 435 16.94 29.09 38.06
CA GLY A 435 18.00 28.10 37.84
C GLY A 435 17.91 27.32 36.53
N LEU A 436 16.94 27.65 35.67
CA LEU A 436 16.87 27.10 34.30
C LEU A 436 17.73 27.90 33.32
N PRO A 437 18.31 27.25 32.29
CA PRO A 437 18.82 27.94 31.11
C PRO A 437 17.67 28.51 30.26
N ALA A 438 17.99 29.23 29.18
CA ALA A 438 16.97 29.66 28.22
C ALA A 438 16.27 28.44 27.60
N MET A 439 14.95 28.37 27.77
CA MET A 439 14.14 27.24 27.33
C MET A 439 13.65 27.41 25.90
N ALA A 440 13.52 26.29 25.19
CA ALA A 440 12.78 26.21 23.94
C ALA A 440 11.27 26.24 24.25
N PRO A 441 10.38 26.52 23.27
CA PRO A 441 8.93 26.48 23.46
C PRO A 441 8.38 25.03 23.54
N SER A 442 9.02 24.19 24.37
CA SER A 442 8.74 22.77 24.56
C SER A 442 8.72 22.48 26.07
N ILE A 443 7.52 22.38 26.64
CA ILE A 443 7.27 22.18 28.07
C ILE A 443 6.04 21.28 28.26
N SER A 444 6.15 20.33 29.18
CA SER A 444 5.09 19.43 29.62
C SER A 444 4.81 19.66 31.10
N CYS A 445 3.71 20.35 31.40
CA CYS A 445 3.18 20.46 32.75
C CYS A 445 2.26 19.27 33.04
N GLY A 446 2.73 18.32 33.84
CA GLY A 446 1.98 17.10 34.15
C GLY A 446 1.05 17.25 35.36
N HIS A 447 0.68 16.12 35.95
CA HIS A 447 -0.15 16.05 37.15
C HIS A 447 0.60 16.55 38.39
N ALA A 448 1.87 16.15 38.52
CA ALA A 448 2.67 16.31 39.73
C ALA A 448 4.16 16.59 39.47
N HIS A 449 4.56 16.72 38.20
CA HIS A 449 5.89 17.12 37.77
C HIS A 449 5.77 17.98 36.52
N THR A 450 6.83 18.70 36.18
CA THR A 450 6.93 19.48 34.95
C THR A 450 8.30 19.23 34.34
N CYS A 451 8.36 19.06 33.03
CA CYS A 451 9.60 18.92 32.28
C CYS A 451 9.64 19.88 31.10
N ALA A 452 10.81 20.37 30.72
CA ALA A 452 10.99 21.27 29.59
C ALA A 452 12.34 21.05 28.90
N VAL A 453 12.41 21.42 27.62
CA VAL A 453 13.63 21.31 26.80
C VAL A 453 14.30 22.67 26.68
N SER A 454 15.61 22.74 26.92
CA SER A 454 16.38 23.96 26.75
C SER A 454 16.63 24.27 25.27
N GLN A 455 17.00 25.50 24.92
CA GLN A 455 17.43 25.82 23.55
C GLN A 455 18.70 25.06 23.12
N ALA A 456 19.44 24.49 24.08
CA ALA A 456 20.60 23.64 23.84
C ALA A 456 20.24 22.15 23.68
N GLY A 457 18.95 21.78 23.83
CA GLY A 457 18.49 20.40 23.74
C GLY A 457 18.63 19.58 25.03
N ASP A 458 18.91 20.23 26.17
CA ASP A 458 18.91 19.55 27.47
C ASP A 458 17.49 19.44 28.04
N VAL A 459 17.14 18.30 28.62
CA VAL A 459 15.84 18.14 29.32
C VAL A 459 16.01 18.46 30.80
N TRP A 460 15.10 19.26 31.34
CA TRP A 460 15.03 19.62 32.76
C TRP A 460 13.67 19.24 33.34
N CYS A 461 13.66 18.61 34.50
CA CYS A 461 12.43 18.18 35.19
C CYS A 461 12.43 18.63 36.66
N TRP A 462 11.25 18.90 37.20
CA TRP A 462 11.05 19.22 38.62
C TRP A 462 9.67 18.75 39.10
N GLY A 463 9.49 18.74 40.42
CA GLY A 463 8.28 18.26 41.07
C GLY A 463 8.49 16.89 41.70
N THR A 464 7.51 16.00 41.58
CA THR A 464 7.57 14.66 42.19
C THR A 464 8.69 13.80 41.62
N ASN A 465 9.31 12.97 42.46
CA ASN A 465 10.31 11.97 42.06
C ASN A 465 10.05 10.56 42.65
N TYR A 466 8.84 10.29 43.15
CA TYR A 466 8.54 9.00 43.78
C TYR A 466 8.60 7.80 42.82
N GLN A 467 8.52 8.06 41.52
CA GLN A 467 8.67 7.05 40.47
C GLN A 467 9.91 7.33 39.60
N GLY A 468 10.86 8.16 40.03
CA GLY A 468 12.02 8.51 39.21
C GLY A 468 11.76 9.52 38.11
N GLN A 469 10.66 10.30 38.17
CA GLN A 469 10.26 11.24 37.13
C GLN A 469 11.31 12.32 36.81
N LEU A 470 12.25 12.60 37.71
CA LEU A 470 13.31 13.57 37.48
C LEU A 470 14.43 13.02 36.56
N GLY A 471 14.53 11.70 36.40
CA GLY A 471 15.39 11.07 35.38
C GLY A 471 16.89 11.26 35.60
N ASP A 472 17.32 11.52 36.83
CA ASP A 472 18.68 11.93 37.18
C ASP A 472 19.31 11.07 38.29
N ASP A 473 18.63 10.00 38.71
CA ASP A 473 19.01 9.14 39.85
C ASP A 473 19.14 9.89 41.20
N SER A 474 18.55 11.10 41.30
CA SER A 474 18.44 11.82 42.58
C SER A 474 17.37 11.18 43.48
N GLY A 475 17.43 11.45 44.79
CA GLY A 475 16.61 10.78 45.80
C GLY A 475 15.08 10.81 45.56
N PHE A 476 14.36 9.89 46.20
CA PHE A 476 12.93 9.63 45.97
C PHE A 476 11.99 10.58 46.73
N SER A 477 12.09 11.88 46.46
CA SER A 477 11.22 12.90 47.05
C SER A 477 10.90 14.00 46.05
N SER A 478 9.78 14.70 46.26
CA SER A 478 9.49 15.90 45.46
C SER A 478 10.53 16.99 45.68
N ASP A 479 10.97 17.64 44.61
CA ASP A 479 11.90 18.76 44.63
C ASP A 479 11.39 19.90 43.75
N PHE A 480 11.49 21.14 44.24
CA PHE A 480 11.14 22.33 43.47
C PHE A 480 12.30 22.82 42.61
N ASN A 481 13.53 22.38 42.87
CA ASN A 481 14.67 22.76 42.05
C ASN A 481 14.61 22.00 40.71
N PRO A 482 14.86 22.66 39.58
CA PRO A 482 15.03 21.98 38.30
C PRO A 482 16.25 21.06 38.29
N HIS A 483 16.02 19.81 37.90
CA HIS A 483 17.05 18.79 37.72
C HIS A 483 17.29 18.53 36.24
N LYS A 484 18.55 18.51 35.84
CA LYS A 484 18.93 18.14 34.47
C LYS A 484 18.85 16.63 34.33
N VAL A 485 18.03 16.15 33.40
CA VAL A 485 17.85 14.72 33.12
C VAL A 485 19.15 14.13 32.58
N SER A 486 19.49 12.93 33.04
CA SER A 486 20.71 12.20 32.68
C SER A 486 20.58 11.45 31.34
N LEU A 487 20.31 12.18 30.25
CA LEU A 487 20.34 11.62 28.89
C LEU A 487 21.78 11.23 28.47
N PRO A 488 21.94 10.27 27.52
CA PRO A 488 23.27 9.87 27.06
C PRO A 488 24.10 11.05 26.54
N PRO A 489 25.42 11.09 26.79
CA PRO A 489 26.27 12.19 26.36
C PRO A 489 26.22 12.42 24.84
N GLY A 490 26.12 13.69 24.43
CA GLY A 490 26.08 14.08 23.02
C GLY A 490 24.71 13.95 22.34
N THR A 491 23.65 13.64 23.11
CA THR A 491 22.27 13.69 22.64
C THR A 491 21.67 15.09 22.83
N THR A 492 20.75 15.46 21.94
CA THR A 492 19.94 16.69 22.05
C THR A 492 18.48 16.31 21.88
N ALA A 493 17.65 16.71 22.84
CA ALA A 493 16.20 16.52 22.75
C ALA A 493 15.55 17.67 21.99
N SER A 494 14.54 17.36 21.17
CA SER A 494 13.66 18.33 20.52
C SER A 494 12.31 18.47 21.23
N ALA A 495 11.84 17.41 21.87
CA ALA A 495 10.56 17.40 22.57
C ALA A 495 10.60 16.57 23.86
N VAL A 496 9.73 16.92 24.80
CA VAL A 496 9.48 16.14 26.02
C VAL A 496 7.99 16.03 26.28
N SER A 497 7.53 14.84 26.66
CA SER A 497 6.16 14.58 27.08
C SER A 497 6.18 13.84 28.42
N GLY A 498 5.37 14.29 29.38
CA GLY A 498 5.33 13.75 30.74
C GLY A 498 4.11 14.24 31.49
N THR A 499 3.01 13.47 31.43
CA THR A 499 1.72 13.93 31.96
C THR A 499 1.41 13.38 33.36
N PHE A 500 1.80 12.15 33.70
CA PHE A 500 1.43 11.53 34.99
C PHE A 500 2.61 10.90 35.72
N TYR A 501 3.10 9.76 35.25
CA TYR A 501 4.09 8.96 36.00
C TYR A 501 5.34 8.60 35.20
N HIS A 502 5.26 8.57 33.88
CA HIS A 502 6.41 8.41 33.00
C HIS A 502 6.56 9.58 32.05
N ILE A 503 7.77 9.72 31.56
CA ILE A 503 8.24 10.81 30.72
C ILE A 503 9.01 10.19 29.57
N CYS A 504 8.86 10.77 28.38
CA CYS A 504 9.67 10.44 27.23
C CYS A 504 10.21 11.73 26.58
N ALA A 505 11.44 11.66 26.10
CA ALA A 505 12.07 12.70 25.30
C ALA A 505 12.35 12.18 23.89
N LEU A 506 11.98 12.97 22.88
CA LEU A 506 12.37 12.76 21.49
C LEU A 506 13.77 13.34 21.30
N VAL A 507 14.69 12.51 20.81
CA VAL A 507 16.11 12.85 20.65
C VAL A 507 16.46 12.90 19.16
N ASP A 508 17.07 14.01 18.76
CA ASP A 508 17.51 14.31 17.40
C ASP A 508 18.83 13.57 17.08
N SER A 509 18.74 12.24 16.99
CA SER A 509 19.80 11.39 16.46
C SER A 509 19.57 11.07 14.97
N SER A 510 20.50 10.37 14.33
CA SER A 510 20.34 9.88 12.94
C SER A 510 20.45 8.36 12.90
N PRO A 511 19.33 7.60 12.88
CA PRO A 511 17.93 8.08 12.90
C PRO A 511 17.51 8.60 14.29
N ALA A 512 16.39 9.35 14.35
CA ALA A 512 15.84 9.87 15.60
C ALA A 512 15.45 8.74 16.56
N THR A 513 15.53 8.98 17.87
CA THR A 513 15.25 7.98 18.91
C THR A 513 14.44 8.57 20.05
N VAL A 514 13.87 7.72 20.90
CA VAL A 514 13.11 8.14 22.09
C VAL A 514 13.74 7.51 23.33
N TYR A 515 13.90 8.32 24.38
CA TYR A 515 14.28 7.85 25.71
C TYR A 515 13.15 8.09 26.69
N CYS A 516 12.80 7.09 27.48
CA CYS A 516 11.72 7.18 28.47
C CYS A 516 12.21 6.77 29.86
N TRP A 517 11.59 7.31 30.90
CA TRP A 517 11.85 6.98 32.30
C TRP A 517 10.61 7.22 33.15
N GLY A 518 10.67 6.84 34.42
CA GLY A 518 9.57 6.92 35.35
C GLY A 518 8.91 5.56 35.59
N GLN A 519 7.60 5.58 35.84
CA GLN A 519 6.81 4.37 36.02
C GLN A 519 6.77 3.51 34.74
N ASN A 520 6.84 2.18 34.89
CA ASN A 520 6.83 1.24 33.76
C ASN A 520 5.77 0.14 33.95
N VAL A 521 4.54 0.56 34.27
CA VAL A 521 3.39 -0.35 34.34
C VAL A 521 2.88 -0.60 32.91
N ASP A 522 2.42 -1.83 32.63
CA ASP A 522 1.93 -2.25 31.31
C ASP A 522 2.92 -2.02 30.15
N SER A 523 4.22 -2.03 30.43
CA SER A 523 5.29 -1.75 29.45
C SER A 523 5.14 -0.37 28.78
N SER A 524 4.55 0.60 29.48
CA SER A 524 4.30 1.96 28.98
C SER A 524 5.55 2.69 28.46
N LEU A 525 6.76 2.35 28.92
CA LEU A 525 8.00 2.92 28.40
C LEU A 525 8.39 2.39 27.01
N GLY A 526 7.84 1.25 26.56
CA GLY A 526 8.17 0.66 25.26
C GLY A 526 9.63 0.21 25.14
N SER A 527 10.28 -0.16 26.25
CA SER A 527 11.68 -0.59 26.28
C SER A 527 11.83 -2.06 26.70
N ALA A 528 13.03 -2.63 26.60
CA ALA A 528 13.31 -4.00 27.04
C ALA A 528 13.33 -4.17 28.57
N THR A 529 13.34 -3.09 29.35
CA THR A 529 13.45 -3.20 30.80
C THR A 529 12.14 -3.69 31.42
N THR A 530 12.26 -4.56 32.41
CA THR A 530 11.16 -4.97 33.30
C THR A 530 11.20 -4.24 34.63
N GLU A 531 12.16 -3.34 34.84
CA GLU A 531 12.24 -2.52 36.05
C GLU A 531 11.04 -1.58 36.14
N ASN A 532 10.54 -1.39 37.36
CA ASN A 532 9.48 -0.45 37.66
C ASN A 532 9.62 0.05 39.10
N PRO A 533 9.83 1.36 39.32
CA PRO A 533 10.06 2.38 38.30
C PRO A 533 11.48 2.31 37.68
N VAL A 534 11.69 3.05 36.61
CA VAL A 534 12.97 3.25 35.92
C VAL A 534 13.46 4.67 36.20
N TYR A 535 14.56 4.80 36.94
CA TYR A 535 15.03 6.10 37.45
C TYR A 535 15.90 6.90 36.49
N LEU A 536 16.41 6.26 35.44
CA LEU A 536 17.26 6.87 34.41
C LEU A 536 16.66 6.65 33.02
N PRO A 537 16.84 7.58 32.07
CA PRO A 537 16.35 7.41 30.71
C PRO A 537 16.82 6.11 30.06
N VAL A 538 15.87 5.28 29.64
CA VAL A 538 16.12 4.07 28.85
C VAL A 538 15.63 4.27 27.41
N GLN A 539 16.39 3.74 26.46
CA GLN A 539 16.01 3.85 25.05
C GLN A 539 14.80 2.97 24.75
N MET A 540 13.83 3.54 24.04
CA MET A 540 12.68 2.84 23.51
C MET A 540 13.10 1.86 22.40
N ILE A 541 12.43 0.71 22.30
CA ILE A 541 12.59 -0.24 21.20
C ILE A 541 11.59 0.11 20.11
N LEU A 542 12.10 0.54 18.96
CA LEU A 542 11.30 0.89 17.79
C LEU A 542 11.27 -0.29 16.81
N PRO A 543 10.13 -0.58 16.15
CA PRO A 543 10.09 -1.50 15.04
C PRO A 543 11.04 -1.08 13.91
N ILE A 544 11.41 -2.04 13.05
CA ILE A 544 12.25 -1.76 11.87
C ILE A 544 11.54 -0.71 11.00
N ASN A 545 12.31 0.27 10.51
CA ASN A 545 11.86 1.40 9.69
C ASN A 545 10.91 2.40 10.38
N VAL A 546 10.61 2.26 11.67
CA VAL A 546 9.86 3.28 12.42
C VAL A 546 10.83 4.34 12.93
N ILE A 547 10.79 5.54 12.32
CA ILE A 547 11.59 6.69 12.74
C ILE A 547 10.66 7.70 13.42
N PRO A 548 10.80 7.96 14.73
CA PRO A 548 9.89 8.82 15.47
C PRO A 548 10.04 10.28 15.08
N VAL A 549 8.91 10.98 14.94
CA VAL A 549 8.84 12.43 14.79
C VAL A 549 8.07 13.10 15.93
N GLU A 550 7.29 12.32 16.68
CA GLU A 550 6.47 12.81 17.79
C GLU A 550 6.23 11.68 18.80
N ILE A 551 6.30 12.01 20.08
CA ILE A 551 6.01 11.10 21.18
C ILE A 551 5.16 11.82 22.21
N VAL A 552 4.09 11.18 22.63
CA VAL A 552 3.18 11.68 23.64
C VAL A 552 2.89 10.58 24.65
N VAL A 553 2.87 10.95 25.92
CA VAL A 553 2.67 10.01 27.02
C VAL A 553 1.64 10.51 28.03
N SER A 554 0.91 9.56 28.61
CA SER A 554 -0.06 9.84 29.67
C SER A 554 -0.21 8.62 30.59
N TYR A 555 -0.97 8.78 31.67
CA TYR A 555 -1.21 7.82 32.77
C TYR A 555 -0.32 6.56 32.76
N ASN A 556 -0.66 5.56 31.93
CA ASN A 556 0.13 4.34 31.70
C ASN A 556 0.14 3.93 30.21
N TYR A 557 0.01 4.88 29.28
CA TYR A 557 0.09 4.58 27.85
C TYR A 557 0.87 5.66 27.10
N SER A 558 1.35 5.29 25.93
CA SER A 558 2.21 6.09 25.09
C SER A 558 1.76 5.96 23.65
N CYS A 559 1.87 7.04 22.89
CA CYS A 559 1.65 7.02 21.45
C CYS A 559 2.77 7.75 20.71
N LEU A 560 3.15 7.21 19.57
CA LEU A 560 4.26 7.66 18.75
C LEU A 560 3.78 7.84 17.32
N ARG A 561 4.27 8.90 16.66
CA ARG A 561 4.10 9.10 15.23
C ARG A 561 5.43 9.02 14.52
N ASP A 562 5.47 8.38 13.37
CA ASP A 562 6.68 8.21 12.58
C ASP A 562 6.78 9.19 11.38
N THR A 563 7.91 9.15 10.68
CA THR A 563 8.16 9.95 9.47
C THR A 563 7.24 9.61 8.30
N GLU A 564 6.61 8.43 8.31
CA GLU A 564 5.67 7.96 7.28
C GLU A 564 4.23 8.30 7.65
N SER A 565 4.00 9.07 8.73
CA SER A 565 2.67 9.48 9.21
C SER A 565 1.83 8.32 9.77
N HIS A 566 2.48 7.24 10.21
CA HIS A 566 1.82 6.19 10.98
C HIS A 566 1.80 6.55 12.46
N LEU A 567 0.72 6.11 13.14
CA LEU A 567 0.52 6.31 14.56
C LEU A 567 0.52 4.94 15.26
N TYR A 568 1.29 4.84 16.34
CA TYR A 568 1.40 3.65 17.16
C TYR A 568 1.06 3.98 18.60
N CYS A 569 0.23 3.18 19.25
CA CYS A 569 -0.08 3.32 20.68
C CYS A 569 0.15 2.00 21.43
N TRP A 570 0.56 2.08 22.69
CA TRP A 570 0.74 0.93 23.59
C TRP A 570 0.62 1.35 25.06
N GLY A 571 0.44 0.37 25.94
CA GLY A 571 0.26 0.49 27.38
C GLY A 571 -1.15 0.12 27.82
N LEU A 572 -1.67 0.87 28.81
CA LEU A 572 -3.03 0.76 29.32
C LEU A 572 -4.06 1.08 28.22
N ASN A 573 -5.16 0.32 28.16
CA ASN A 573 -6.22 0.51 27.18
C ASN A 573 -7.65 0.35 27.76
N THR A 574 -7.82 0.50 29.06
CA THR A 574 -9.09 0.13 29.73
C THR A 574 -10.29 0.96 29.33
N ASN A 575 -10.06 2.13 28.72
CA ASN A 575 -11.10 3.00 28.16
C ASN A 575 -10.97 3.09 26.64
N GLY A 576 -10.22 2.21 25.98
CA GLY A 576 -9.99 2.28 24.55
C GLY A 576 -9.00 3.37 24.12
N GLU A 577 -8.24 3.96 25.05
CA GLU A 577 -7.29 5.07 24.79
C GLU A 577 -6.19 4.77 23.76
N LEU A 578 -5.94 3.50 23.43
CA LEU A 578 -5.00 3.12 22.37
C LEU A 578 -5.60 3.23 20.96
N GLY A 579 -6.92 3.24 20.80
CA GLY A 579 -7.56 3.39 19.48
C GLY A 579 -7.47 2.15 18.59
N THR A 580 -7.25 0.96 19.17
CA THR A 580 -6.95 -0.29 18.45
C THR A 580 -8.16 -1.23 18.30
N GLY A 581 -9.38 -0.72 18.44
CA GLY A 581 -10.60 -1.54 18.27
C GLY A 581 -11.03 -2.35 19.48
N ASN A 582 -10.25 -2.30 20.57
CA ASN A 582 -10.54 -3.04 21.79
C ASN A 582 -10.16 -2.22 23.03
N THR A 583 -10.41 -2.79 24.22
CA THR A 583 -10.06 -2.19 25.51
C THR A 583 -9.04 -3.02 26.31
N SER A 584 -8.24 -3.84 25.63
CA SER A 584 -7.20 -4.67 26.23
C SER A 584 -5.86 -3.94 26.20
N ASN A 585 -5.15 -3.94 27.33
CA ASN A 585 -3.80 -3.39 27.42
C ASN A 585 -2.88 -4.06 26.38
N SER A 586 -1.95 -3.30 25.81
CA SER A 586 -0.97 -3.82 24.85
C SER A 586 0.44 -3.43 25.26
N ALA A 587 1.31 -4.40 25.51
CA ALA A 587 2.73 -4.13 25.74
C ALA A 587 3.53 -3.89 24.44
N VAL A 588 2.86 -4.00 23.28
CA VAL A 588 3.46 -3.92 21.95
C VAL A 588 2.94 -2.68 21.24
N MET A 589 3.85 -1.94 20.59
CA MET A 589 3.48 -0.83 19.70
C MET A 589 2.49 -1.32 18.65
N THR A 590 1.25 -0.87 18.74
CA THR A 590 0.16 -1.30 17.86
C THR A 590 -0.22 -0.14 16.98
N ARG A 591 -0.26 -0.36 15.65
CA ARG A 591 -0.68 0.66 14.70
C ARG A 591 -2.14 1.04 14.96
N VAL A 592 -2.42 2.34 15.03
CA VAL A 592 -3.77 2.87 15.13
C VAL A 592 -4.28 3.05 13.71
N VAL A 593 -5.21 2.17 13.34
CA VAL A 593 -5.85 2.13 12.03
C VAL A 593 -7.28 2.69 12.13
N ASP A 594 -7.90 2.96 10.98
CA ASP A 594 -9.24 3.52 10.91
C ASP A 594 -10.30 2.60 11.57
N PRO A 595 -11.35 3.13 12.23
CA PRO A 595 -12.41 2.41 12.92
C PRO A 595 -13.17 1.27 12.22
N TRP A 596 -12.98 1.01 10.93
CA TRP A 596 -13.76 -0.01 10.20
C TRP A 596 -13.02 -1.31 9.95
N TYR A 597 -11.89 -1.54 10.66
CA TYR A 597 -11.00 -2.69 10.45
C TYR A 597 -11.33 -3.94 11.30
N TYR A 598 -12.45 -4.00 12.04
CA TYR A 598 -12.79 -5.18 12.86
C TYR A 598 -14.23 -5.67 12.71
#